data_AF-A0A8J6Y2G4-F1
#
_entry.id   AF-A0A8J6Y2G4-F1
#
_cell.length_a   1.000
_cell.length_b   1.000
_cell.length_c   1.000
_cell.angle_alpha   90.00
_cell.angle_beta   90.00
_cell.angle_gamma   90.00
#
_symmetry.space_group_name_H-M   'P 1'
#
loop_
_entity.id
_entity.type
_entity.pdbx_description
1 polymer ?
#
loop_
_entity_poly.entity_id
_entity_poly.type
_entity_poly.pdbx_seq_one_letter_code
_entity_poly.pdbx_strand_id
1 'polypeptide(L)' 'MPRTTRKSLTKTLEPTPIVSFDFEDRTYQIDPARRKVYRRFVEIETSKASQIFMTWRAATPVV' A
#
# COMPACT_ATOMS: atom_id res chain seq x y z
N MET A 1 -6.60 -37.87 26.36
CA MET A 1 -5.70 -37.29 25.34
C MET A 1 -6.36 -36.04 24.76
N PRO A 2 -5.96 -34.80 25.11
CA PRO A 2 -6.52 -33.63 24.46
C PRO A 2 -5.83 -33.38 23.11
N ARG A 3 -6.61 -33.44 22.02
CA ARG A 3 -6.19 -33.01 20.67
C ARG A 3 -6.23 -31.48 20.62
N THR A 4 -5.07 -30.86 20.58
CA THR A 4 -4.92 -29.40 20.44
C THR A 4 -5.27 -28.98 19.01
N THR A 5 -6.43 -28.36 18.82
CA THR A 5 -6.84 -27.74 17.55
C THR A 5 -6.05 -26.45 17.33
N ARG A 6 -5.11 -26.47 16.37
CA ARG A 6 -4.37 -25.27 15.93
C ARG A 6 -5.30 -24.42 15.07
N LYS A 7 -5.86 -23.34 15.62
CA LYS A 7 -6.63 -22.36 14.84
C LYS A 7 -5.65 -21.61 13.93
N SER A 8 -5.68 -21.89 12.62
CA SER A 8 -5.00 -21.06 11.62
C SER A 8 -5.65 -19.69 11.61
N LEU A 9 -4.90 -18.69 12.05
CA LEU A 9 -5.27 -17.29 12.00
C LEU A 9 -5.04 -16.80 10.57
N THR A 10 -5.95 -17.11 9.66
CA THR A 10 -5.97 -16.49 8.34
C THR A 10 -6.36 -15.04 8.55
N LYS A 11 -5.36 -14.18 8.73
CA LYS A 11 -5.52 -12.73 8.79
C LYS A 11 -6.07 -12.31 7.44
N THR A 12 -7.39 -12.20 7.32
CA THR A 12 -8.07 -11.52 6.23
C THR A 12 -7.51 -10.11 6.22
N LEU A 13 -6.54 -9.88 5.35
CA LEU A 13 -6.03 -8.54 5.08
C LEU A 13 -7.19 -7.87 4.35
N GLU A 14 -8.03 -7.14 5.09
CA GLU A 14 -8.98 -6.18 4.53
C GLU A 14 -8.23 -5.47 3.38
N PRO A 15 -8.70 -5.57 2.13
CA PRO A 15 -8.00 -5.01 0.99
C PRO A 15 -7.91 -3.51 1.24
N THR A 16 -6.75 -3.06 1.68
CA THR A 16 -6.52 -1.65 1.92
C THR A 16 -6.68 -0.98 0.56
N PRO A 17 -7.53 0.05 0.43
CA PRO A 17 -7.79 0.64 -0.86
C PRO A 17 -6.46 1.14 -1.44
N ILE A 18 -6.04 0.51 -2.54
CA ILE A 18 -4.91 0.97 -3.33
C ILE A 18 -5.38 2.27 -4.00
N VAL A 19 -4.71 3.36 -3.69
CA VAL A 19 -5.07 4.70 -4.17
C VAL A 19 -4.34 4.93 -5.49
N SER A 20 -5.07 5.33 -6.53
CA SER A 20 -4.44 5.81 -7.76
C SER A 20 -4.06 7.27 -7.58
N PHE A 21 -2.80 7.61 -7.85
CA PHE A 21 -2.25 8.95 -7.70
C PHE A 21 -1.43 9.33 -8.92
N ASP A 22 -1.78 10.45 -9.54
CA ASP A 22 -1.05 11.00 -10.67
C ASP A 22 0.10 11.87 -10.16
N PHE A 23 1.32 11.56 -10.60
CA PHE A 23 2.53 12.30 -10.25
C PHE A 23 3.38 12.52 -11.50
N GLU A 24 3.76 13.78 -11.75
CA GLU A 24 4.37 14.21 -13.01
C GLU A 24 3.47 13.81 -14.20
N ASP A 25 3.99 12.99 -15.12
CA ASP A 25 3.28 12.49 -16.31
C ASP A 25 2.82 11.04 -16.18
N ARG A 26 2.72 10.50 -14.94
CA ARG A 26 2.49 9.08 -14.71
C ARG A 26 1.49 8.82 -13.57
N THR A 27 0.61 7.85 -13.79
CA THR A 27 -0.27 7.32 -12.75
C THR A 27 0.44 6.22 -11.96
N TYR A 28 0.41 6.36 -10.64
CA TYR A 28 0.95 5.43 -9.66
C TYR A 28 -0.16 4.86 -8.79
N GLN A 29 0.09 3.68 -8.24
CA GLN A 29 -0.80 2.99 -7.30
C GLN A 29 -0.13 2.95 -5.94
N ILE A 30 -0.66 3.70 -4.99
CA ILE A 30 -0.13 3.82 -3.64
C ILE A 30 -0.90 2.86 -2.74
N ASP A 31 -0.19 2.01 -2.04
CA ASP A 31 -0.71 1.22 -0.93
C ASP A 31 -0.34 1.93 0.39
N PRO A 32 -1.29 2.61 1.04
CA PRO A 32 -1.02 3.35 2.28
C PRO A 32 -0.67 2.43 3.45
N ALA A 33 -1.21 1.22 3.49
CA ALA A 33 -0.94 0.26 4.57
C ALA A 33 0.48 -0.28 4.49
N ARG A 34 0.95 -0.60 3.28
CA ARG A 34 2.31 -1.12 3.07
C ARG A 34 3.35 -0.01 2.88
N ARG A 35 2.90 1.24 2.71
CA ARG A 35 3.74 2.40 2.33
C ARG A 35 4.54 2.10 1.06
N LYS A 36 3.90 1.39 0.13
CA LYS A 36 4.48 0.98 -1.14
C LYS A 36 3.82 1.74 -2.27
N VAL A 37 4.61 2.02 -3.28
CA VAL A 37 4.11 2.63 -4.51
C VAL A 37 4.41 1.66 -5.64
N TYR A 38 3.38 1.41 -6.43
CA TYR A 38 3.38 0.51 -7.55
C TYR A 38 3.12 1.30 -8.83
N ARG A 39 3.63 0.79 -9.94
CA ARG A 39 3.34 1.28 -11.29
C ARG A 39 3.13 0.06 -12.17
N ARG A 40 1.93 -0.09 -12.75
CA ARG A 40 1.58 -1.26 -13.59
C ARG A 40 2.00 -2.59 -12.92
N PHE A 41 1.65 -2.78 -11.64
CA PHE A 41 1.99 -3.96 -10.82
C PHE A 41 3.48 -4.14 -10.49
N VAL A 42 4.35 -3.19 -10.85
CA VAL A 42 5.78 -3.19 -10.48
C VAL A 42 6.00 -2.21 -9.33
N GLU A 43 6.63 -2.67 -8.26
CA GLU A 43 7.09 -1.79 -7.18
C GLU A 43 8.18 -0.87 -7.73
N ILE A 44 7.99 0.44 -7.56
CA ILE A 44 8.99 1.42 -8.02
C ILE A 44 10.10 1.59 -6.99
N GLU A 45 11.27 2.05 -7.45
CA GLU A 45 12.43 2.29 -6.61
C GLU A 45 12.10 3.11 -5.36
N THR A 46 12.67 2.69 -4.23
CA THR A 46 12.38 3.22 -2.89
C THR A 46 12.53 4.74 -2.80
N SER A 47 13.53 5.33 -3.48
CA SER A 47 13.75 6.79 -3.48
C SER A 47 12.58 7.54 -4.13
N LYS A 48 12.19 7.17 -5.35
CA LYS A 48 11.06 7.81 -6.05
C LYS A 48 9.71 7.47 -5.39
N ALA A 49 9.58 6.25 -4.88
CA ALA A 49 8.39 5.84 -4.12
C ALA A 49 8.19 6.71 -2.87
N SER A 50 9.25 7.02 -2.12
CA SER A 50 9.16 7.86 -0.93
C SER A 50 8.73 9.30 -1.26
N GLN A 51 9.25 9.87 -2.35
CA GLN A 51 8.87 11.20 -2.82
C GLN A 51 7.39 11.25 -3.24
N ILE A 52 6.93 10.26 -4.00
CA ILE A 52 5.53 10.15 -4.43
C ILE A 52 4.62 9.97 -3.21
N PHE A 53 5.01 9.10 -2.28
CA PHE A 53 4.25 8.86 -1.05
C PHE A 53 4.12 10.13 -0.19
N MET A 54 5.20 10.89 -0.03
CA MET A 54 5.17 12.18 0.68
C MET A 54 4.28 13.20 -0.03
N THR A 55 4.38 13.29 -1.36
CA THR A 55 3.56 14.20 -2.17
C THR A 55 2.08 13.85 -2.04
N TRP A 56 1.73 12.56 -2.17
CA TRP A 56 0.38 12.07 -1.99
C TRP A 56 -0.16 12.36 -0.59
N ARG A 57 0.66 12.14 0.44
CA ARG A 57 0.28 12.43 1.83
C ARG A 57 0.09 13.93 2.09
N ALA A 58 0.89 14.78 1.46
CA ALA A 58 0.73 16.23 1.54
C ALA A 58 -0.52 16.71 0.78
N ALA A 59 -0.85 16.07 -0.36
CA ALA A 59 -2.03 16.37 -1.15
C ALA A 59 -3.33 15.82 -0.55
N THR A 60 -3.25 14.78 0.28
CA THR A 60 -4.39 14.15 0.95
C THR A 60 -4.37 14.59 2.43
N PRO A 61 -4.92 15.75 2.79
CA PRO A 61 -5.04 16.15 4.18
C PRO A 61 -5.94 15.12 4.88
N VAL A 62 -5.34 14.35 5.78
CA VAL A 62 -6.08 13.51 6.70
C VAL A 62 -6.74 14.47 7.69
N VAL A 63 -8.04 14.74 7.49
CA VAL A 63 -8.91 15.44 8.46
C VAL A 63 -9.27 14.47 9.59
#